data_AF-A0A847G4T1-F1
#
_entry.id   AF-A0A847G4T1-F1
#
_cell.length_a   1.000
_cell.length_b   1.000
_cell.length_c   1.000
_cell.angle_alpha   90.00
_cell.angle_beta   90.00
_cell.angle_gamma   90.00
#
_symmetry.space_group_name_H-M   'P 1'
#
loop_
_entity.id
_entity.type
_entity.pdbx_description
1 polymer ?
#
loop_
_entity_poly.entity_id
_entity_poly.type
_entity_poly.pdbx_seq_one_letter_code
_entity_poly.pdbx_strand_id
1 'polypeptide(L)'
;MTFVCPDCGAVDTGNGTCREIFDSFLALEFSDPVYGEVHMLTVGTYMIQHYRYTDAALVWICQNMRAFMKGTRTVQEVRDDLNRLECDNGGKRRILRSPKDSPKSRSVWSMTIDAVAEAYDSPERYCELVRGWADLTLTQLDW
;
A
#
# COMPACT_ATOMS: atom_id res chain seq x y z
N MET A 1 13.81 4.15 -23.25
CA MET A 1 12.58 3.34 -23.28
C MET A 1 11.84 3.66 -22.01
N THR A 2 10.57 4.02 -22.10
CA THR A 2 9.74 4.25 -20.92
C THR A 2 9.28 2.89 -20.41
N PHE A 3 9.73 2.48 -19.23
CA PHE A 3 9.23 1.26 -18.59
C PHE A 3 7.86 1.55 -17.98
N VAL A 4 6.91 0.63 -18.12
CA VAL A 4 5.59 0.74 -17.49
C VAL A 4 5.41 -0.47 -16.59
N CYS A 5 5.16 -0.23 -15.31
CA CYS A 5 4.94 -1.29 -14.34
C CYS A 5 3.75 -2.16 -14.78
N PRO A 6 3.94 -3.49 -14.92
CA PRO A 6 2.87 -4.39 -15.33
C PRO A 6 1.83 -4.65 -14.24
N ASP A 7 2.02 -4.15 -13.03
CA ASP A 7 1.03 -4.29 -11.97
C ASP A 7 0.22 -2.98 -11.84
N CYS A 8 0.87 -1.89 -11.43
CA CYS A 8 0.18 -0.63 -11.15
C CYS A 8 0.12 0.37 -12.32
N GLY A 9 0.79 0.09 -13.45
CA GLY A 9 0.80 1.01 -14.60
C GLY A 9 1.65 2.27 -14.43
N ALA A 10 2.43 2.39 -13.34
CA ALA A 10 3.39 3.48 -13.16
C ALA A 10 4.35 3.55 -14.35
N VAL A 11 4.59 4.75 -14.85
CA VAL A 11 5.53 5.02 -15.94
C VAL A 11 6.85 5.45 -15.30
N ASP A 12 7.96 4.83 -15.68
CA ASP A 12 9.28 5.22 -15.20
C ASP A 12 9.63 6.63 -15.69
N THR A 13 9.66 7.57 -14.75
CA THR A 13 10.03 8.98 -14.95
C THR A 13 11.50 9.26 -14.58
N GLY A 14 12.28 8.22 -14.28
CA GLY A 14 13.66 8.33 -13.81
C GLY A 14 13.84 8.11 -12.30
N ASN A 15 12.76 7.86 -11.57
CA ASN A 15 12.77 7.53 -10.13
C ASN A 15 13.11 6.04 -9.85
N GLY A 16 13.23 5.21 -10.89
CA GLY A 16 13.49 3.79 -10.79
C GLY A 16 12.22 2.94 -10.82
N THR A 17 12.38 1.64 -10.58
CA THR A 17 11.25 0.71 -10.53
C THR A 17 10.37 0.97 -9.31
N CYS A 18 9.08 0.60 -9.38
CA CYS A 18 8.18 0.67 -8.22
C CYS A 18 8.76 0.00 -6.97
N ARG A 19 9.56 -1.06 -7.13
CA ARG A 19 10.20 -1.75 -6.01
C ARG A 19 11.30 -0.90 -5.37
N GLU A 20 12.16 -0.28 -6.16
CA GLU A 20 13.24 0.59 -5.67
C GLU A 20 12.69 1.84 -4.98
N ILE A 21 11.63 2.43 -5.56
CA ILE A 21 10.91 3.55 -4.92
C ILE A 21 10.31 3.10 -3.59
N PHE A 22 9.63 1.95 -3.57
CA PHE A 22 9.04 1.41 -2.35
C PHE A 22 10.09 1.14 -1.26
N ASP A 23 11.19 0.48 -1.59
CA ASP A 23 12.28 0.22 -0.64
C ASP A 23 12.88 1.53 -0.09
N SER A 24 12.96 2.57 -0.93
CA SER A 24 13.41 3.91 -0.53
C SER A 24 12.42 4.61 0.40
N PHE A 25 11.10 4.50 0.15
CA PHE A 25 10.07 4.98 1.08
C PHE A 25 10.17 4.29 2.44
N LEU A 26 10.34 2.96 2.48
CA LEU A 26 10.49 2.23 3.73
C LEU A 26 11.72 2.68 4.52
N ALA A 27 12.84 2.91 3.83
CA ALA A 27 14.06 3.42 4.47
C ALA A 27 13.87 4.83 5.04
N LEU A 28 13.20 5.72 4.29
CA LEU A 28 12.90 7.09 4.70
C LEU A 28 11.98 7.12 5.92
N GLU A 29 10.85 6.42 5.84
CA GLU A 29 9.84 6.32 6.90
C GLU A 29 10.37 5.70 8.19
N PHE A 30 11.37 4.80 8.07
CA PHE A 30 12.06 4.25 9.22
C PHE A 30 13.07 5.24 9.83
N SER A 31 13.72 6.05 8.99
CA SER A 31 14.79 6.96 9.41
C SER A 31 14.26 8.24 10.05
N ASP A 32 13.06 8.69 9.65
CA ASP A 32 12.43 9.89 10.18
C ASP A 32 10.95 9.61 10.57
N PRO A 33 10.61 9.71 11.87
CA PRO A 33 9.25 9.47 12.35
C PRO A 33 8.16 10.34 11.70
N VAL A 34 8.49 11.53 11.19
CA VAL A 34 7.52 12.41 10.53
C VAL A 34 7.03 11.78 9.23
N TYR A 35 7.94 11.19 8.44
CA TYR A 35 7.57 10.39 7.26
C TYR A 35 6.87 9.09 7.69
N GLY A 36 7.31 8.49 8.80
CA GLY A 36 6.75 7.26 9.35
C GLY A 36 5.27 7.32 9.74
N GLU A 37 4.67 8.51 9.90
CA GLU A 37 3.24 8.68 10.22
C GLU A 37 2.31 8.00 9.21
N VAL A 38 2.72 7.94 7.94
CA VAL A 38 1.90 7.40 6.85
C VAL A 38 2.30 5.98 6.42
N HIS A 39 3.27 5.37 7.10
CA HIS A 39 3.85 4.08 6.73
C HIS A 39 2.83 2.97 6.45
N MET A 40 1.78 2.86 7.28
CA MET A 40 0.72 1.88 7.07
C MET A 40 0.01 2.08 5.72
N LEU A 41 -0.23 3.33 5.33
CA LEU A 41 -0.85 3.67 4.05
C LEU A 41 0.10 3.38 2.89
N THR A 42 1.39 3.69 3.02
CA THR A 42 2.42 3.36 2.03
C THR A 42 2.45 1.86 1.72
N VAL A 43 2.58 1.03 2.76
CA VAL A 43 2.62 -0.43 2.62
C VAL A 43 1.31 -0.96 2.05
N GLY A 44 0.17 -0.55 2.61
CA GLY A 44 -1.15 -1.03 2.18
C GLY A 44 -1.42 -0.70 0.72
N THR A 45 -1.20 0.56 0.33
CA THR A 45 -1.48 1.06 -1.02
C THR A 45 -0.57 0.41 -2.07
N TYR A 46 0.72 0.29 -1.79
CA TYR A 46 1.66 -0.42 -2.67
C TYR A 46 1.21 -1.86 -2.91
N MET A 47 0.90 -2.59 -1.85
CA MET A 47 0.53 -4.00 -1.91
C MET A 47 -0.80 -4.24 -2.62
N ILE A 48 -1.75 -3.30 -2.49
CA ILE A 48 -3.02 -3.31 -3.23
C ILE A 48 -2.77 -3.13 -4.74
N GLN A 49 -2.09 -2.04 -5.14
CA GLN A 49 -1.87 -1.75 -6.56
C GLN A 49 -0.97 -2.79 -7.26
N HIS A 50 -0.23 -3.59 -6.48
CA HIS A 50 0.60 -4.68 -6.97
C HIS A 50 0.00 -6.08 -6.77
N TYR A 51 -1.30 -6.16 -6.49
CA TYR A 51 -2.07 -7.41 -6.37
C TYR A 51 -1.42 -8.44 -5.44
N ARG A 52 -0.80 -8.00 -4.33
CA ARG A 52 -0.04 -8.88 -3.44
C ARG A 52 -0.92 -9.53 -2.37
N TYR A 53 -2.07 -8.95 -2.05
CA TYR A 53 -2.96 -9.47 -1.02
C TYR A 53 -3.89 -10.59 -1.52
N THR A 54 -4.10 -11.60 -0.66
CA THR A 54 -5.25 -12.50 -0.81
C THR A 54 -6.56 -11.71 -0.72
N ASP A 55 -7.66 -12.24 -1.26
CA ASP A 55 -8.94 -11.54 -1.26
C ASP A 55 -9.42 -11.20 0.16
N ALA A 56 -9.22 -12.13 1.11
CA ALA A 56 -9.53 -11.88 2.52
C ALA A 56 -8.62 -10.82 3.16
N ALA A 57 -7.32 -10.83 2.83
CA ALA A 57 -6.39 -9.82 3.34
C ALA A 57 -6.66 -8.44 2.73
N LEU A 58 -7.09 -8.38 1.46
CA LEU A 58 -7.48 -7.14 0.76
C LEU A 58 -8.67 -6.47 1.44
N VAL A 59 -9.75 -7.22 1.71
CA VAL A 59 -10.90 -6.69 2.45
C VAL A 59 -10.47 -6.15 3.81
N TRP A 60 -9.68 -6.93 4.56
CA TRP A 60 -9.22 -6.57 5.89
C TRP A 60 -8.35 -5.31 5.88
N ILE A 61 -7.35 -5.21 4.99
CA ILE A 61 -6.45 -4.06 4.96
C ILE A 61 -7.21 -2.79 4.51
N CYS A 62 -8.12 -2.90 3.54
CA CYS A 62 -8.94 -1.77 3.10
C CYS A 62 -9.80 -1.20 4.24
N GLN A 63 -10.40 -2.06 5.08
CA GLN A 63 -11.16 -1.61 6.25
C GLN A 63 -10.27 -0.88 7.25
N ASN A 64 -9.09 -1.42 7.54
CA ASN A 64 -8.16 -0.83 8.51
C ASN A 64 -7.54 0.47 8.00
N MET A 65 -7.20 0.57 6.71
CA MET A 65 -6.71 1.83 6.11
C MET A 65 -7.78 2.93 6.21
N ARG A 66 -9.05 2.62 5.90
CA ARG A 66 -10.16 3.58 6.08
C ARG A 66 -10.33 4.02 7.53
N ALA A 67 -10.21 3.08 8.48
CA ALA A 67 -10.32 3.38 9.90
C ALA A 67 -9.15 4.23 10.42
N PHE A 68 -7.94 3.96 9.93
CA PHE A 68 -6.72 4.73 10.22
C PHE A 68 -6.83 6.16 9.67
N MET A 69 -7.26 6.33 8.42
CA MET A 69 -7.46 7.66 7.82
C MET A 69 -8.52 8.49 8.54
N LYS A 70 -9.55 7.84 9.12
CA LYS A 70 -10.58 8.50 9.94
C LYS A 70 -10.14 8.78 11.37
N GLY A 71 -8.94 8.37 11.77
CA GLY A 71 -8.46 8.47 13.16
C GLY A 71 -9.20 7.59 14.16
N THR A 72 -10.01 6.63 13.68
CA THR A 72 -10.78 5.71 14.54
C THR A 72 -9.96 4.49 14.98
N ARG A 73 -8.77 4.29 14.40
CA ARG A 73 -7.83 3.23 14.75
C ARG A 73 -6.39 3.70 14.62
N THR A 74 -5.55 3.24 15.53
CA THR A 74 -4.10 3.40 15.50
C THR A 74 -3.42 2.24 14.76
N VAL A 75 -2.18 2.44 14.30
CA VAL A 75 -1.38 1.37 13.69
C VAL A 75 -1.18 0.19 14.66
N GLN A 76 -1.05 0.47 15.96
CA GLN A 76 -0.86 -0.58 16.97
C GLN A 76 -2.09 -1.47 17.08
N GLU A 77 -3.30 -0.90 17.13
CA GLU A 77 -4.54 -1.68 17.18
C GLU A 77 -4.73 -2.55 15.93
N VAL A 78 -4.34 -2.03 14.75
CA VAL A 78 -4.36 -2.82 13.50
C VAL A 78 -3.41 -4.00 13.57
N ARG A 79 -2.19 -3.80 14.09
CA ARG A 79 -1.20 -4.88 14.28
C ARG A 79 -1.68 -5.92 15.29
N ASP A 80 -2.29 -5.47 16.37
CA ASP A 80 -2.83 -6.36 17.40
C ASP A 80 -3.99 -7.21 16.87
N ASP A 81 -4.88 -6.62 16.07
CA ASP A 81 -5.95 -7.34 15.38
C ASP A 81 -5.40 -8.36 14.38
N LEU A 82 -4.35 -8.02 13.64
CA LEU A 82 -3.70 -8.97 12.73
C LEU A 82 -3.17 -10.20 13.47
N ASN A 83 -2.58 -10.01 14.65
CA ASN A 83 -2.07 -11.11 15.48
C ASN A 83 -3.19 -11.99 16.05
N ARG A 84 -4.41 -11.45 16.19
CA ARG A 84 -5.61 -12.18 16.63
C ARG A 84 -6.34 -12.90 15.50
N LEU A 85 -6.03 -12.62 14.24
CA LEU A 85 -6.67 -13.26 13.09
C LEU A 85 -6.11 -14.67 12.84
N GLU A 86 -6.69 -15.63 13.54
CA GLU A 86 -6.56 -17.05 13.22
C GLU A 86 -7.43 -17.42 12.01
N CYS A 87 -7.00 -18.45 11.28
CA CYS A 87 -7.84 -19.15 10.31
C CYS A 87 -8.68 -20.20 11.02
N ASP A 88 -9.74 -20.67 10.36
CA ASP A 88 -10.61 -21.75 10.86
C ASP A 88 -9.86 -23.05 11.22
N ASN A 89 -8.61 -23.22 10.75
CA ASN A 89 -7.75 -24.36 11.04
C ASN A 89 -6.68 -24.09 12.13
N GLY A 90 -6.79 -22.99 12.89
CA GLY A 90 -5.84 -22.63 13.96
C GLY A 90 -4.49 -22.11 13.47
N GLY A 91 -4.31 -21.91 12.15
CA GLY A 91 -3.11 -21.31 11.56
C GLY A 91 -3.22 -19.80 11.37
N LYS A 92 -2.09 -19.10 11.22
CA LYS A 92 -2.08 -17.65 10.91
C LYS A 92 -2.71 -17.38 9.54
N ARG A 93 -3.51 -16.31 9.44
CA ARG A 93 -4.10 -15.86 8.16
C ARG A 93 -3.03 -15.59 7.12
N ARG A 94 -3.17 -16.24 5.95
CA ARG A 94 -2.32 -15.99 4.78
C ARG A 94 -2.62 -14.61 4.20
N ILE A 95 -1.62 -13.74 4.22
CA ILE A 95 -1.72 -12.36 3.73
C ILE A 95 -1.38 -12.27 2.24
N LEU A 96 -0.31 -12.94 1.83
CA LEU A 96 0.18 -12.85 0.45
C LEU A 96 -0.48 -13.86 -0.47
N ARG A 97 -0.77 -13.43 -1.70
CA ARG A 97 -1.10 -14.34 -2.79
C ARG A 97 0.11 -15.22 -3.13
N SER A 98 -0.20 -16.34 -3.73
CA SER A 98 0.73 -17.25 -4.39
C SER A 98 0.42 -17.33 -5.88
N PRO A 99 1.34 -17.84 -6.71
CA PRO A 99 1.08 -18.08 -8.13
C PRO A 99 -0.08 -19.05 -8.43
N LYS A 100 -0.57 -19.78 -7.41
CA LYS A 100 -1.70 -20.71 -7.53
C LYS A 100 -3.06 -20.04 -7.38
N ASP A 101 -3.10 -18.80 -6.87
CA ASP A 101 -4.34 -18.05 -6.71
C ASP A 101 -4.77 -17.45 -8.07
N SER A 102 -6.07 -17.31 -8.30
CA SER A 102 -6.59 -16.79 -9.58
C SER A 102 -6.00 -15.42 -9.92
N PRO A 103 -5.69 -15.12 -11.19
CA PRO A 103 -5.25 -13.78 -11.59
C PRO A 103 -6.33 -12.73 -11.26
N LYS A 104 -5.91 -11.53 -10.86
CA LYS A 104 -6.80 -10.38 -10.72
C LYS A 104 -6.75 -9.53 -11.98
N SER A 105 -7.89 -8.96 -12.37
CA SER A 105 -7.94 -7.96 -13.44
C SER A 105 -7.16 -6.72 -13.02
N ARG A 106 -6.46 -6.12 -13.97
CA ARG A 106 -5.76 -4.86 -13.72
C ARG A 106 -6.77 -3.72 -13.62
N SER A 107 -6.60 -2.88 -12.61
CA SER A 107 -7.30 -1.62 -12.41
C SER A 107 -6.46 -0.50 -13.01
N VAL A 108 -7.13 0.54 -13.52
CA VAL A 108 -6.45 1.74 -14.00
C VAL A 108 -6.39 2.73 -12.85
N TRP A 109 -5.20 2.91 -12.28
CA TRP A 109 -4.99 3.82 -11.15
C TRP A 109 -4.75 5.25 -11.64
N SER A 110 -5.40 6.24 -11.04
CA SER A 110 -5.14 7.65 -11.37
C SER A 110 -3.88 8.19 -10.70
N MET A 111 -3.37 7.50 -9.68
CA MET A 111 -2.15 7.83 -8.96
C MET A 111 -1.40 6.55 -8.63
N THR A 112 -0.08 6.58 -8.83
CA THR A 112 0.81 5.45 -8.55
C THR A 112 1.95 5.91 -7.65
N ILE A 113 2.78 4.96 -7.21
CA ILE A 113 3.92 5.24 -6.33
C ILE A 113 4.89 6.28 -6.92
N ASP A 114 5.01 6.36 -8.24
CA ASP A 114 5.90 7.31 -8.91
C ASP A 114 5.50 8.77 -8.66
N ALA A 115 4.20 9.06 -8.59
CA ALA A 115 3.71 10.41 -8.28
C ALA A 115 4.06 10.86 -6.86
N VAL A 116 4.22 9.91 -5.92
CA VAL A 116 4.65 10.21 -4.55
C VAL A 116 6.16 10.45 -4.50
N ALA A 117 6.93 9.80 -5.37
CA ALA A 117 8.40 9.89 -5.39
C ALA A 117 8.90 11.31 -5.70
N GLU A 118 8.09 12.18 -6.31
CA GLU A 118 8.46 13.57 -6.56
C GLU A 118 8.59 14.43 -5.28
N ALA A 119 8.17 13.94 -4.11
CA ALA A 119 8.08 14.72 -2.87
C ALA A 119 9.03 14.25 -1.74
N TYR A 120 10.12 13.57 -2.06
CA TYR A 120 11.09 13.08 -1.05
C TYR A 120 11.60 14.16 -0.09
N ASP A 121 11.74 15.39 -0.58
CA ASP A 121 12.40 16.50 0.11
C ASP A 121 11.47 17.28 1.07
N SER A 122 10.17 16.95 1.12
CA SER A 122 9.21 17.58 2.02
C SER A 122 8.39 16.53 2.76
N PRO A 123 8.56 16.39 4.10
CA PRO A 123 7.76 15.49 4.91
C PRO A 123 6.26 15.78 4.78
N GLU A 124 5.87 17.05 4.78
CA GLU A 124 4.46 17.46 4.68
C GLU A 124 3.85 17.03 3.35
N ARG A 125 4.53 17.34 2.24
CA ARG A 125 4.05 16.99 0.90
C ARG A 125 4.06 15.48 0.68
N TYR A 126 5.08 14.77 1.15
CA TYR A 126 5.12 13.31 1.11
C TYR A 126 3.91 12.70 1.83
N CYS A 127 3.68 13.13 3.06
CA CYS A 127 2.57 12.66 3.89
C CYS A 127 1.19 13.00 3.31
N GLU A 128 1.05 14.14 2.62
CA GLU A 128 -0.16 14.50 1.88
C GLU A 128 -0.37 13.58 0.67
N LEU A 129 0.67 13.38 -0.15
CA LEU A 129 0.60 12.54 -1.35
C LEU A 129 0.34 11.07 -1.02
N VAL A 130 0.93 10.51 0.04
CA VAL A 130 0.64 9.15 0.47
C VAL A 130 -0.83 9.00 0.90
N ARG A 131 -1.38 9.98 1.63
CA ARG A 131 -2.80 9.97 2.01
C ARG A 131 -3.72 10.06 0.79
N GLY A 132 -3.41 10.94 -0.16
CA GLY A 132 -4.14 11.04 -1.43
C GLY A 132 -4.06 9.77 -2.28
N TRP A 133 -2.88 9.16 -2.34
CA TRP A 133 -2.64 7.91 -3.05
C TRP A 133 -3.46 6.75 -2.45
N ALA A 134 -3.50 6.67 -1.13
CA ALA A 134 -4.32 5.69 -0.42
C ALA A 134 -5.82 5.89 -0.66
N ASP A 135 -6.31 7.14 -0.59
CA ASP A 135 -7.72 7.47 -0.82
C ASP A 135 -8.19 7.09 -2.23
N LEU A 136 -7.42 7.49 -3.25
CA LEU A 136 -7.71 7.16 -4.65
C LEU A 136 -7.70 5.64 -4.87
N THR A 137 -6.71 4.94 -4.30
CA THR A 137 -6.63 3.48 -4.40
C THR A 137 -7.84 2.80 -3.77
N LEU A 138 -8.28 3.23 -2.58
CA LEU A 138 -9.45 2.67 -1.89
C LEU A 138 -10.78 2.99 -2.57
N THR A 139 -10.83 4.06 -3.37
CA THR A 139 -12.01 4.49 -4.13
C THR A 139 -12.09 3.81 -5.49
N GLN A 140 -10.95 3.59 -6.15
CA GLN A 140 -10.84 2.97 -7.48
C GLN A 140 -10.76 1.44 -7.43
N LEU A 141 -10.66 0.85 -6.23
CA LEU A 141 -10.65 -0.59 -6.06
C LEU A 141 -12.02 -1.17 -6.49
N ASP A 142 -12.03 -1.91 -7.59
CA ASP A 142 -13.18 -2.71 -8.01
C ASP A 142 -13.32 -3.93 -7.07
N TRP A 143 -14.51 -4.14 -6.52
CA TRP A 143 -14.84 -5.21 -5.57
C TRP A 143 -15.34 -6.48 -6.25
#